data_AF-A0AAW7EYM8-F1
#
_entry.id   AF-A0AAW7EYM8-F1
#
_cell.length_a   1.000
_cell.length_b   1.000
_cell.length_c   1.000
_cell.angle_alpha   90.00
_cell.angle_beta   90.00
_cell.angle_gamma   90.00
#
_symmetry.space_group_name_H-M   'P 1'
#
loop_
_entity.id
_entity.type
_entity.pdbx_description
1 polymer ?
#
loop_
_entity_poly.entity_id
_entity_poly.type
_entity_poly.pdbx_seq_one_letter_code
_entity_poly.pdbx_strand_id
1 'polypeptide(L)'
;MDKKHIPARGEIPSCIGNIVFIPLNASVSKISKVIKQHWFSLQQAKTPHAVHHCGYCPHKTLTGQQNQLAAFLYAGMTSKQIAYKMAIGQKTVLAHRNALMTKFRLRTDRELLLFLNAVKEKNRHRNGMCESCNDEDGWLV
;
A
#
# COMPACT_ATOMS: atom_id res chain seq x y z
N MET A 1 23.26 -3.27 -7.52
CA MET A 1 23.25 -2.29 -6.40
C MET A 1 21.80 -2.03 -6.01
N ASP A 2 21.24 -2.87 -5.14
CA ASP A 2 19.87 -2.74 -4.64
C ASP A 2 19.75 -1.55 -3.68
N LYS A 3 19.33 -0.41 -4.23
CA LYS A 3 18.93 0.74 -3.41
C LYS A 3 17.72 0.31 -2.58
N LYS A 4 17.94 0.12 -1.27
CA LYS A 4 16.90 -0.20 -0.28
C LYS A 4 15.71 0.75 -0.46
N HIS A 5 14.53 0.16 -0.51
CA HIS A 5 13.28 0.82 -0.87
C HIS A 5 12.73 1.65 0.30
N ILE A 6 13.45 2.70 0.70
CA ILE A 6 13.04 3.55 1.81
C ILE A 6 12.09 4.63 1.25
N PRO A 7 10.84 4.74 1.74
CA PRO A 7 9.97 5.85 1.37
C PRO A 7 10.63 7.18 1.75
N ALA A 8 10.53 8.19 0.88
CA ALA A 8 10.94 9.53 1.27
C ALA A 8 10.09 9.98 2.46
N ARG A 9 10.63 10.81 3.38
CA ARG A 9 9.90 11.21 4.60
C ARG A 9 8.54 11.86 4.31
N GLY A 10 8.38 12.53 3.15
CA GLY A 10 7.10 13.10 2.70
C GLY A 10 6.08 12.09 2.18
N GLU A 11 6.43 10.82 2.02
CA GLU A 11 5.52 9.73 1.62
C GLU A 11 5.01 8.91 2.80
N ILE A 12 5.46 9.24 4.02
CA ILE A 12 5.04 8.56 5.23
C ILE A 12 3.67 9.14 5.65
N PRO A 13 2.64 8.29 5.81
CA PRO A 13 1.36 8.71 6.37
C PRO A 13 1.55 9.51 7.67
N SER A 14 0.83 10.62 7.81
CA SER A 14 0.93 11.49 8.99
C SER A 14 0.65 10.75 10.30
N CYS A 15 -0.18 9.70 10.26
CA CYS A 15 -0.49 8.82 11.39
C CYS A 15 0.71 8.00 11.90
N ILE A 16 1.78 7.88 11.11
CA ILE A 16 3.04 7.24 11.52
C ILE A 16 4.24 8.16 11.29
N GLY A 17 4.03 9.48 11.27
CA GLY A 17 5.09 10.47 10.96
C GLY A 17 6.25 10.47 11.97
N ASN A 18 6.03 9.99 13.20
CA ASN A 18 7.03 9.95 14.27
C ASN A 18 7.77 8.60 14.37
N ILE A 19 7.83 7.82 13.28
CA ILE A 19 8.61 6.57 13.25
C ILE A 19 10.09 6.80 12.99
N VAL A 20 10.92 5.86 13.47
CA VAL A 20 12.37 5.90 13.33
C VAL A 20 12.84 4.68 12.57
N PHE A 21 13.58 4.89 11.48
CA PHE A 21 14.14 3.80 10.69
C PHE A 21 15.52 3.42 11.21
N ILE A 22 15.65 2.17 11.66
CA ILE A 22 16.91 1.60 12.12
C ILE A 22 17.35 0.54 11.11
N PRO A 23 18.51 0.69 10.45
CA PRO A 23 19.05 -0.36 9.59
C PRO A 23 19.30 -1.64 10.37
N LEU A 24 18.96 -2.80 9.78
CA LEU A 24 19.17 -4.12 10.41
C LEU A 24 20.63 -4.41 10.79
N ASN A 25 21.59 -3.79 10.10
CA ASN A 25 23.02 -3.92 10.36
C ASN A 25 23.58 -2.82 11.29
N ALA A 26 22.72 -2.09 12.01
CA ALA A 26 23.16 -1.11 12.99
C ALA A 26 23.78 -1.80 14.22
N SER A 27 24.86 -1.24 14.76
CA SER A 27 25.44 -1.71 16.02
C SER A 27 24.49 -1.47 17.20
N VAL A 28 24.58 -2.31 18.24
CA VAL A 28 23.78 -2.18 19.47
C VAL A 28 23.90 -0.76 20.06
N SER A 29 25.09 -0.18 20.07
CA SER A 29 25.32 1.19 20.54
C SER A 29 24.54 2.23 19.72
N LYS A 30 24.47 2.06 18.40
CA LYS A 30 23.71 2.95 17.51
C LYS A 30 22.21 2.79 17.73
N ILE A 31 21.72 1.56 17.84
CA ILE A 31 20.31 1.26 18.15
C ILE A 31 19.92 1.89 19.48
N SER A 32 20.70 1.62 20.53
CA SER A 32 20.46 2.14 21.89
C SER A 32 20.44 3.68 21.91
N LYS A 33 21.38 4.32 21.21
CA LYS A 33 21.43 5.78 21.09
C LYS A 33 20.18 6.34 20.43
N VAL A 34 19.77 5.77 19.29
CA VAL A 34 18.59 6.21 18.55
C VAL A 34 17.32 6.07 19.39
N ILE A 35 17.14 4.93 20.07
CA ILE A 35 16.00 4.69 20.95
C ILE A 35 15.97 5.71 22.09
N LYS A 36 17.09 5.90 22.81
CA LYS A 36 17.17 6.85 23.93
C LYS A 36 16.82 8.27 23.49
N GLN A 37 17.42 8.74 22.39
CA GLN A 37 17.21 10.10 21.86
C GLN A 37 15.74 10.35 21.52
N HIS A 38 15.10 9.43 20.81
CA HIS A 38 13.69 9.57 20.44
C HIS A 38 12.76 9.43 21.65
N TRP A 39 13.06 8.54 22.59
CA TRP A 39 12.30 8.39 23.83
C TRP A 39 12.27 9.67 24.67
N PHE A 40 13.45 10.28 24.92
CA PHE A 40 13.52 11.56 25.64
C PHE A 40 12.84 12.71 24.89
N SER A 41 12.86 12.70 23.57
CA SER A 41 12.19 13.73 22.75
C SER A 41 10.66 13.62 22.88
N LEU A 42 10.11 12.40 22.92
CA LEU A 42 8.68 12.16 23.13
C LEU A 42 8.22 12.59 24.52
N GLN A 43 9.01 12.34 25.57
CA GLN A 43 8.67 12.77 26.94
C GLN A 43 8.64 14.30 27.11
N GLN A 44 9.48 15.02 26.35
CA GLN A 44 9.55 16.49 26.42
C GLN A 44 8.48 17.17 25.54
N ALA A 45 8.02 16.51 24.48
CA ALA A 45 6.94 16.99 23.64
C ALA A 45 5.59 16.88 24.37
N LYS A 46 5.22 17.91 25.14
CA LYS A 46 3.87 18.10 25.74
C LYS A 46 2.75 18.32 24.70
N THR A 47 2.93 17.87 23.47
CA THR A 47 1.92 18.06 22.43
C THR A 47 0.85 16.98 22.58
N PRO A 48 -0.43 17.33 22.76
CA PRO A 48 -1.50 16.35 22.65
C PRO A 48 -1.32 15.61 21.31
N HIS A 49 -1.50 14.29 21.31
CA HIS A 49 -1.50 13.48 20.10
C HIS A 49 -2.33 14.23 19.06
N ALA A 50 -1.66 14.83 18.06
CA ALA A 50 -2.35 15.61 17.05
C ALA A 50 -3.40 14.68 16.45
N VAL A 51 -4.68 15.06 16.55
CA VAL A 51 -5.78 14.29 15.97
C VAL A 51 -5.43 14.12 14.51
N HIS A 52 -4.95 12.93 14.16
CA HIS A 52 -4.39 12.68 12.83
C HIS A 52 -5.56 12.62 11.86
N HIS A 53 -5.87 13.74 11.22
CA HIS A 53 -6.90 13.80 10.19
C HIS A 53 -6.41 13.06 8.94
N CYS A 54 -6.99 11.89 8.67
CA CYS A 54 -6.70 11.11 7.47
C CYS A 54 -7.08 11.82 6.16
N GLY A 55 -7.84 12.93 6.23
CA GLY A 55 -8.25 13.72 5.07
C GLY A 55 -7.10 14.31 4.24
N TYR A 56 -5.95 14.54 4.85
CA TYR A 56 -4.73 15.02 4.17
C TYR A 56 -3.60 13.99 4.18
N CYS A 57 -3.91 12.74 4.50
CA CYS A 57 -2.90 11.69 4.58
C CYS A 57 -2.40 11.32 3.17
N PRO A 58 -1.07 11.25 2.94
CA PRO A 58 -0.50 10.82 1.64
C PRO A 58 -0.71 9.32 1.35
N HIS A 59 -1.62 8.67 2.08
CA HIS A 59 -1.91 7.25 1.94
C HIS A 59 -2.42 6.93 0.53
N LYS A 60 -1.63 6.12 -0.18
CA LYS A 60 -1.95 5.71 -1.55
C LYS A 60 -3.09 4.69 -1.54
N THR A 61 -4.21 5.04 -2.15
CA THR A 61 -5.35 4.14 -2.36
C THR A 61 -5.45 3.74 -3.84
N LEU A 62 -6.07 2.59 -4.11
CA LEU A 62 -6.43 2.20 -5.47
C LEU A 62 -7.67 2.97 -5.92
N THR A 63 -7.66 3.48 -7.15
CA THR A 63 -8.88 3.99 -7.79
C THR A 63 -9.82 2.83 -8.15
N GLY A 64 -11.08 3.11 -8.49
CA GLY A 64 -12.03 2.06 -8.93
C GLY A 64 -11.50 1.22 -10.10
N GLN A 65 -10.99 1.87 -11.15
CA GLN A 65 -10.37 1.18 -12.29
C GLN A 65 -9.12 0.37 -11.89
N GLN A 66 -8.30 0.88 -10.97
CA GLN A 66 -7.13 0.16 -10.46
C GLN A 66 -7.54 -1.06 -9.63
N ASN A 67 -8.64 -1.00 -8.87
CA ASN A 67 -9.18 -2.16 -8.16
C ASN A 67 -9.67 -3.24 -9.13
N GLN A 68 -10.39 -2.86 -10.19
CA GLN A 68 -10.87 -3.80 -11.20
C GLN A 68 -9.68 -4.48 -11.92
N LEU A 69 -8.69 -3.69 -12.33
CA LEU A 69 -7.44 -4.23 -12.90
C LEU A 69 -6.72 -5.17 -11.92
N ALA A 70 -6.61 -4.78 -10.65
CA ALA A 70 -5.97 -5.59 -9.61
C ALA A 70 -6.67 -6.95 -9.43
N ALA A 71 -8.00 -6.98 -9.44
CA ALA A 71 -8.79 -8.21 -9.36
C ALA A 71 -8.51 -9.15 -10.54
N PHE A 72 -8.51 -8.64 -11.77
CA PHE A 72 -8.22 -9.47 -12.94
C PHE A 72 -6.76 -9.96 -13.01
N LEU A 73 -5.80 -9.11 -12.60
CA LEU A 73 -4.41 -9.51 -12.49
C LEU A 73 -4.23 -10.62 -11.45
N TYR A 74 -4.88 -10.50 -10.29
CA TYR A 74 -4.83 -11.53 -9.25
C TYR A 74 -5.47 -12.85 -9.70
N ALA A 75 -6.53 -12.79 -10.52
CA ALA A 75 -7.15 -13.96 -11.14
C ALA A 75 -6.31 -14.60 -12.26
N GLY A 76 -5.12 -14.07 -12.57
CA GLY A 76 -4.22 -14.62 -13.59
C GLY A 76 -4.62 -14.30 -15.03
N MET A 77 -5.50 -13.31 -15.26
CA MET A 77 -5.93 -12.95 -16.60
C MET A 77 -4.82 -12.29 -17.41
N THR A 78 -4.76 -12.61 -18.70
CA THR A 78 -3.85 -11.97 -19.65
C THR A 78 -4.29 -10.55 -20.00
N SER A 79 -3.36 -9.70 -20.45
CA SER A 79 -3.69 -8.33 -20.87
C SER A 79 -4.76 -8.26 -21.95
N LYS A 80 -4.88 -9.28 -22.81
CA LYS A 80 -5.94 -9.36 -23.84
C LYS A 80 -7.32 -9.63 -23.23
N GLN A 81 -7.40 -10.55 -22.27
CA GLN A 81 -8.64 -10.84 -21.54
C GLN A 81 -9.10 -9.64 -20.70
N ILE A 82 -8.15 -8.97 -20.04
CA ILE A 82 -8.42 -7.76 -19.26
C ILE A 82 -8.91 -6.63 -20.17
N ALA A 83 -8.26 -6.42 -21.31
CA ALA A 83 -8.65 -5.41 -22.29
C ALA A 83 -10.10 -5.61 -22.74
N TYR A 84 -10.48 -6.85 -23.02
CA TYR A 84 -11.86 -7.21 -23.36
C TYR A 84 -12.83 -6.90 -22.21
N LYS A 85 -12.53 -7.35 -20.98
CA LYS A 85 -13.42 -7.12 -19.82
C LYS A 85 -13.56 -5.66 -19.41
N MET A 86 -12.50 -4.87 -19.56
CA MET A 86 -12.51 -3.44 -19.23
C MET A 86 -12.94 -2.57 -20.42
N ALA A 87 -13.22 -3.14 -21.59
CA ALA A 87 -13.52 -2.42 -22.84
C ALA A 87 -12.47 -1.33 -23.20
N ILE A 88 -11.18 -1.65 -23.03
CA ILE A 88 -10.04 -0.76 -23.33
C ILE A 88 -9.00 -1.47 -24.21
N GLY A 89 -8.07 -0.71 -24.78
CA GLY A 89 -6.97 -1.28 -25.55
C GLY A 89 -5.98 -2.09 -24.70
N GLN A 90 -5.40 -3.16 -25.26
CA GLN A 90 -4.36 -3.97 -24.59
C GLN A 90 -3.15 -3.14 -24.14
N LYS A 91 -2.73 -2.15 -24.95
CA LYS A 91 -1.65 -1.22 -24.58
C LYS A 91 -2.03 -0.37 -23.36
N THR A 92 -3.31 0.00 -23.22
CA THR A 92 -3.84 0.73 -22.07
C THR A 92 -3.81 -0.11 -20.80
N VAL A 93 -4.13 -1.42 -20.89
CA VAL A 93 -3.97 -2.35 -19.75
C VAL A 93 -2.53 -2.39 -19.27
N LEU A 94 -1.57 -2.52 -20.18
CA LEU A 94 -0.14 -2.52 -19.85
C LEU A 94 0.29 -1.19 -19.22
N ALA A 95 -0.18 -0.06 -19.75
CA ALA A 95 0.08 1.26 -19.18
C ALA A 95 -0.50 1.39 -17.77
N HIS A 96 -1.73 0.92 -17.53
CA HIS A 96 -2.32 0.92 -16.19
C HIS A 96 -1.58 0.01 -15.21
N ARG A 97 -1.15 -1.18 -15.64
CA ARG A 97 -0.29 -2.06 -14.84
C ARG A 97 1.01 -1.37 -14.47
N ASN A 98 1.68 -0.73 -15.43
CA ASN A 98 2.91 0.01 -15.17
C ASN A 98 2.68 1.19 -14.21
N ALA A 99 1.60 1.95 -14.39
CA ALA A 99 1.24 3.03 -13.48
C ALA A 99 0.95 2.52 -12.05
N LEU A 100 0.30 1.37 -11.92
CA LEU A 100 0.08 0.69 -10.64
C LEU A 100 1.42 0.31 -9.99
N MET A 101 2.30 -0.34 -10.75
CA MET A 101 3.65 -0.71 -10.31
C MET A 101 4.43 0.52 -9.84
N THR A 102 4.47 1.60 -10.62
CA THR A 102 5.14 2.85 -10.25
C THR A 102 4.54 3.50 -9.01
N LYS A 103 3.20 3.57 -8.92
CA LYS A 103 2.48 4.21 -7.80
C LYS A 103 2.84 3.56 -6.46
N PHE A 104 2.85 2.22 -6.42
CA PHE A 104 3.19 1.43 -5.23
C PHE A 104 4.67 1.02 -5.18
N ARG A 105 5.46 1.53 -6.14
CA ARG A 105 6.90 1.33 -6.28
C ARG A 105 7.34 -0.14 -6.32
N LEU A 106 6.52 -0.96 -6.96
CA LEU A 106 6.75 -2.38 -7.22
C LEU A 106 7.67 -2.50 -8.44
N ARG A 107 8.69 -3.35 -8.35
CA ARG A 107 9.70 -3.56 -9.41
C ARG A 107 9.54 -4.88 -10.13
N THR A 108 8.96 -5.87 -9.47
CA THR A 108 8.86 -7.23 -10.01
C THR A 108 7.43 -7.75 -9.99
N ASP A 109 7.13 -8.70 -10.87
CA ASP A 109 5.83 -9.37 -10.90
C ASP A 109 5.55 -10.15 -9.60
N ARG A 110 6.60 -10.63 -8.92
CA ARG A 110 6.48 -11.21 -7.58
C ARG A 110 6.01 -10.17 -6.56
N GLU A 111 6.62 -8.98 -6.54
CA GLU A 111 6.18 -7.88 -5.67
C GLU A 111 4.74 -7.46 -5.98
N LEU A 112 4.35 -7.44 -7.26
CA LEU A 112 2.98 -7.21 -7.68
C LEU A 112 2.01 -8.25 -7.11
N LEU A 113 2.31 -9.53 -7.26
CA LEU A 113 1.45 -10.61 -6.74
C LEU A 113 1.32 -10.54 -5.21
N LEU A 114 2.42 -10.31 -4.50
CA LEU A 114 2.39 -10.12 -3.04
C LEU A 114 1.53 -8.91 -2.64
N PHE A 115 1.66 -7.80 -3.35
CA PHE A 115 0.83 -6.62 -3.15
C PHE A 115 -0.66 -6.92 -3.40
N LEU A 116 -1.00 -7.56 -4.53
CA LEU A 116 -2.38 -7.91 -4.86
C LEU A 116 -3.00 -8.85 -3.83
N ASN A 117 -2.22 -9.81 -3.31
CA ASN A 117 -2.65 -10.68 -2.23
C ASN A 117 -2.97 -9.91 -0.95
N ALA A 118 -2.10 -8.97 -0.55
CA ALA A 118 -2.34 -8.11 0.61
C ALA A 118 -3.57 -7.21 0.45
N VAL A 119 -3.80 -6.69 -0.77
CA VAL A 119 -5.01 -5.91 -1.09
C VAL A 119 -6.27 -6.75 -0.96
N LYS A 120 -6.26 -7.99 -1.48
CA LYS A 120 -7.38 -8.92 -1.36
C LYS A 120 -7.69 -9.23 0.10
N GLU A 121 -6.67 -9.54 0.90
CA GLU A 121 -6.85 -9.87 2.32
C GLU A 121 -7.44 -8.68 3.10
N LYS A 122 -6.92 -7.48 2.85
CA LYS A 122 -7.48 -6.24 3.43
C LYS A 122 -8.96 -6.07 3.07
N ASN A 123 -9.34 -6.32 1.82
CA ASN A 123 -10.74 -6.19 1.40
C ASN A 123 -11.63 -7.26 2.04
N ARG A 124 -11.15 -8.50 2.22
CA ARG A 124 -11.85 -9.55 2.97
C ARG A 124 -12.16 -9.12 4.40
N HIS A 125 -11.19 -8.55 5.11
CA HIS A 125 -11.41 -8.03 6.46
C HIS A 125 -12.37 -6.83 6.54
N ARG A 126 -12.39 -5.96 5.52
CA ARG A 126 -13.35 -4.84 5.46
C ARG A 126 -14.77 -5.32 5.19
N ASN A 127 -14.94 -6.34 4.32
CA ASN A 127 -16.25 -6.91 4.03
C ASN A 127 -16.79 -7.77 5.19
N GLY A 128 -15.91 -8.39 6.00
CA GLY A 128 -16.30 -9.13 7.21
C GLY A 128 -16.82 -8.26 8.37
N MET A 129 -16.83 -6.94 8.25
CA MET A 129 -17.47 -6.03 9.23
C MET A 129 -18.90 -5.62 8.80
N CYS A 130 -19.42 -6.19 7.71
CA CYS A 130 -20.80 -6.01 7.26
C CYS A 130 -21.45 -7.37 7.01
N GLU A 131 -21.56 -8.21 8.05
CA GLU A 131 -22.45 -9.37 8.05
C GLU A 131 -23.89 -8.93 8.27
N SER A 132 -24.45 -8.21 7.30
CA SER A 132 -25.88 -8.23 6.97
C SER A 132 -26.08 -7.35 5.74
N CYS A 133 -25.91 -7.94 4.56
CA CYS A 133 -26.75 -7.72 3.39
C CYS A 133 -26.27 -8.67 2.28
N ASN A 134 -26.89 -9.85 2.27
CA ASN A 134 -27.08 -10.80 1.19
C ASN A 134 -25.90 -11.09 0.25
N ASP A 135 -25.34 -12.28 0.44
CA ASP A 135 -24.89 -13.11 -0.68
C ASP A 135 -25.97 -13.12 -1.77
N GLU A 136 -25.62 -12.66 -2.97
CA GLU A 136 -25.64 -13.42 -4.23
C GLU A 136 -24.94 -12.56 -5.30
N ASP A 137 -23.96 -13.14 -6.00
CA ASP A 137 -23.40 -12.71 -7.28
C ASP A 137 -22.87 -11.27 -7.44
N GLY A 138 -21.57 -11.06 -7.16
CA GLY A 138 -20.98 -9.72 -7.31
C GLY A 138 -19.47 -9.62 -7.50
N TRP A 139 -18.82 -10.56 -8.21
CA TRP A 139 -17.42 -10.36 -8.68
C TRP A 139 -17.20 -10.71 -10.16
N LEU A 140 -18.26 -10.80 -10.97
CA LEU A 140 -18.16 -10.95 -12.41
C LEU A 140 -19.27 -10.18 -13.15
N VAL A 141 -19.15 -8.85 -13.17
CA VAL A 141 -19.42 -8.02 -14.37
C VAL A 141 -18.36 -6.92 -14.41
#